data_AF-A0A259DK11-F1
#
_entry.id   AF-A0A259DK11-F1
#
_cell.length_a   1.000
_cell.length_b   1.000
_cell.length_c   1.000
_cell.angle_alpha   90.00
_cell.angle_beta   90.00
_cell.angle_gamma   90.00
#
_symmetry.space_group_name_H-M   'P 1'
#
loop_
_entity.id
_entity.type
_entity.pdbx_description
1 polymer ?
#
loop_
_entity_poly.entity_id
_entity_poly.type
_entity_poly.pdbx_seq_one_letter_code
_entity_poly.pdbx_strand_id
1 'polypeptide(L)' 'MRLNVSFAPDLVALMRAEVAAGQKAVSTTMTEAGASLKSAWRAQIAGAGLGARLANTIRSQTYPKGRNSLDAAALV' A
#
# COMPACT_ATOMS: atom_id res chain seq x y z
N MET A 1 32.97 -31.99 5.77
CA MET A 1 31.98 -32.04 6.88
C MET A 1 30.87 -31.04 6.58
N ARG A 2 29.61 -31.42 6.79
CA ARG A 2 28.44 -30.55 6.60
C ARG A 2 27.80 -30.36 7.98
N LEU A 3 27.95 -29.18 8.57
CA LEU A 3 27.29 -28.86 9.84
C LEU A 3 25.82 -28.50 9.55
N ASN A 4 24.90 -29.26 10.13
CA ASN A 4 23.49 -28.88 10.19
C ASN A 4 23.28 -28.09 11.49
N VAL A 5 22.94 -26.81 11.36
CA VAL A 5 22.59 -25.96 12.51
C VAL A 5 21.07 -25.91 12.60
N SER A 6 20.49 -26.50 13.64
CA SER A 6 19.06 -26.41 13.94
C SER A 6 18.81 -25.24 14.88
N PHE A 7 18.13 -24.20 14.40
CA PHE A 7 17.68 -23.07 15.23
C PHE A 7 16.27 -23.34 15.76
N ALA A 8 16.06 -23.15 17.06
CA ALA A 8 14.75 -23.02 17.68
C ALA A 8 14.65 -21.57 18.19
N PRO A 9 13.83 -20.69 17.59
CA PRO A 9 12.71 -20.93 16.66
C PRO A 9 13.13 -21.07 15.19
N ASP A 10 12.22 -21.59 14.36
CA ASP A 10 12.40 -21.66 12.90
C ASP A 10 12.55 -20.25 12.32
N LEU A 11 13.80 -19.88 12.03
CA LEU A 11 14.16 -18.58 11.47
C LEU A 11 13.45 -18.33 10.14
N VAL A 12 13.23 -19.36 9.31
CA VAL A 12 12.56 -19.21 8.02
C VAL A 12 11.10 -18.84 8.21
N ALA A 13 10.42 -19.45 9.20
CA ALA A 13 9.05 -19.09 9.55
C ALA A 13 8.95 -17.64 10.06
N LEU A 14 9.88 -17.21 10.91
CA LEU A 14 9.94 -15.83 11.41
C LEU A 14 10.17 -14.82 10.28
N MET A 15 11.13 -15.07 9.39
CA MET A 15 11.39 -14.19 8.25
C MET A 15 10.18 -14.08 7.32
N ARG A 16 9.45 -15.18 7.08
CA ARG A 16 8.20 -15.15 6.29
C ARG A 16 7.12 -14.31 6.96
N ALA A 17 6.97 -14.43 8.27
CA ALA A 17 6.01 -13.63 9.03
C ALA A 17 6.36 -12.14 8.96
N GLU A 18 7.64 -11.78 9.08
CA GLU A 18 8.11 -10.41 8.97
C GLU A 18 7.86 -9.83 7.57
N VAL A 19 8.15 -10.58 6.51
CA VAL A 19 7.85 -10.15 5.13
C VAL A 19 6.34 -9.94 4.94
N ALA A 20 5.48 -10.83 5.47
CA ALA A 20 4.03 -10.68 5.38
C ALA A 20 3.54 -9.43 6.14
N ALA A 21 4.13 -9.13 7.30
CA ALA A 21 3.85 -7.92 8.06
C ALA A 21 4.27 -6.67 7.27
N GLY A 22 5.46 -6.68 6.67
CA GLY A 22 5.95 -5.61 5.80
C GLY A 22 5.06 -5.39 4.58
N GLN A 23 4.65 -6.45 3.88
CA GLN A 23 3.72 -6.37 2.75
C GLN A 23 2.40 -5.69 3.16
N LYS A 24 1.85 -6.08 4.31
CA LYS A 24 0.62 -5.49 4.85
C LYS A 24 0.81 -4.01 5.18
N ALA A 25 1.91 -3.66 5.84
CA ALA A 25 2.24 -2.29 6.18
C ALA A 25 2.31 -1.42 4.93
N VAL A 26 3.13 -1.80 3.94
CA VAL A 26 3.30 -1.05 2.69
C VAL A 26 1.97 -0.90 1.94
N SER A 27 1.20 -1.99 1.80
CA SER A 27 -0.10 -1.95 1.09
C SER A 27 -1.13 -1.04 1.77
N THR A 28 -1.12 -1.01 3.10
CA THR A 28 -2.00 -0.13 3.89
C THR A 28 -1.58 1.33 3.69
N THR A 29 -0.29 1.62 3.84
CA THR A 29 0.26 2.96 3.62
C THR A 29 0.00 3.47 2.21
N MET A 30 0.12 2.62 1.18
CA MET A 30 -0.19 3.02 -0.20
C MET A 30 -1.66 3.36 -0.38
N THR A 31 -2.57 2.59 0.24
CA THR A 31 -4.01 2.89 0.20
C THR A 31 -4.31 4.24 0.85
N GLU A 32 -3.72 4.52 2.01
CA GLU A 32 -3.87 5.80 2.71
C GLU A 32 -3.27 6.96 1.91
N ALA A 33 -2.06 6.79 1.37
CA ALA A 33 -1.40 7.79 0.54
C ALA A 33 -2.22 8.13 -0.72
N GLY A 34 -2.75 7.11 -1.42
CA GLY A 34 -3.62 7.31 -2.57
C GLY A 34 -4.94 8.00 -2.24
N ALA A 35 -5.55 7.67 -1.09
CA ALA A 35 -6.77 8.34 -0.62
C ALA A 35 -6.50 9.81 -0.26
N SER A 36 -5.40 10.08 0.42
CA SER A 36 -4.96 11.44 0.77
C SER A 36 -4.68 12.27 -0.49
N LEU A 37 -3.92 11.73 -1.44
CA LEU A 37 -3.62 12.41 -2.71
C LEU A 37 -4.89 12.72 -3.51
N LYS A 38 -5.81 11.75 -3.64
CA LYS A 38 -7.11 11.96 -4.28
C LYS A 38 -7.90 13.08 -3.59
N SER A 39 -7.93 13.09 -2.25
CA SER A 39 -8.63 14.13 -1.48
C SER A 39 -8.03 15.51 -1.73
N ALA A 40 -6.71 15.63 -1.65
CA ALA A 40 -5.98 16.87 -1.90
C ALA A 40 -6.21 17.39 -3.32
N TRP A 41 -6.14 16.52 -4.33
CA TRP A 41 -6.38 16.91 -5.73
C TRP A 41 -7.83 17.39 -5.93
N ARG A 42 -8.81 16.70 -5.34
CA ARG A 42 -10.20 17.14 -5.36
C ARG A 42 -10.39 18.50 -4.70
N ALA A 43 -9.71 18.74 -3.58
CA ALA A 43 -9.73 20.03 -2.90
C ALA A 43 -9.13 21.14 -3.78
N GLN A 44 -8.05 20.86 -4.52
CA GLN A 44 -7.47 21.81 -5.48
C GLN A 44 -8.45 22.16 -6.61
N ILE A 45 -9.11 21.15 -7.21
CA ILE A 45 -10.11 21.37 -8.27
C ILE A 45 -11.27 22.24 -7.76
N ALA A 46 -11.78 21.94 -6.56
CA ALA A 46 -12.85 22.71 -5.94
C ALA A 46 -12.39 24.13 -5.58
N GLY A 47 -11.19 24.28 -5.01
CA GLY A 47 -10.57 25.57 -4.66
C GLY A 47 -10.28 26.45 -5.87
N ALA A 48 -10.06 25.85 -7.04
CA ALA A 48 -9.94 26.55 -8.32
C ALA A 48 -11.31 26.95 -8.94
N GLY A 49 -12.43 26.65 -8.30
CA GLY A 49 -13.78 27.00 -8.78
C GLY A 49 -14.32 26.12 -9.92
N LEU A 50 -13.64 25.02 -10.26
CA LEU A 50 -14.05 24.12 -11.36
C LEU A 50 -15.23 23.19 -11.00
N GLY A 51 -15.66 23.23 -9.73
CA GLY A 51 -16.86 22.55 -9.23
C GLY A 51 -16.68 21.07 -8.89
N ALA A 52 -17.64 20.55 -8.13
CA ALA A 52 -17.59 19.19 -7.59
C ALA A 52 -17.71 18.09 -8.65
N ARG A 53 -18.34 18.38 -9.81
CA ARG A 53 -18.49 17.40 -10.90
C ARG A 53 -17.14 16.97 -11.46
N LEU A 54 -16.25 17.94 -11.72
CA LEU A 54 -14.89 17.65 -12.18
C LEU A 54 -14.05 16.99 -11.07
N ALA A 55 -14.11 17.49 -9.83
CA ALA A 55 -13.38 16.87 -8.73
C ALA A 55 -13.74 15.37 -8.57
N ASN A 56 -15.02 15.02 -8.75
CA ASN A 56 -15.48 13.65 -8.63
C ASN A 56 -14.99 12.69 -9.73
N THR A 57 -14.37 13.18 -10.81
CA THR A 57 -13.75 12.32 -11.83
C THR A 57 -12.41 11.73 -11.38
N ILE A 58 -11.71 12.38 -10.43
CA ILE A 58 -10.49 11.84 -9.83
C ILE A 58 -10.86 10.59 -9.03
N ARG A 59 -10.27 9.45 -9.37
CA ARG A 59 -10.49 8.16 -8.69
C ARG A 59 -9.19 7.74 -8.02
N SER A 60 -9.22 6.61 -7.34
CA SER A 60 -8.00 6.00 -6.83
C SER A 60 -8.20 4.49 -6.78
N GLN A 61 -7.13 3.75 -7.02
CA GLN A 61 -7.07 2.29 -6.90
C GLN A 61 -5.69 1.90 -6.36
N THR A 62 -5.67 0.95 -5.43
CA THR A 62 -4.43 0.35 -4.94
C THR A 62 -4.20 -0.99 -5.62
N TYR A 63 -2.95 -1.25 -5.99
CA TYR A 63 -2.51 -2.50 -6.59
C TYR A 63 -1.39 -3.15 -5.76
N PRO A 64 -1.26 -4.48 -5.79
CA PRO A 64 -2.16 -5.43 -6.44
C PRO A 64 -3.53 -5.54 -5.73
N LYS A 65 -4.59 -5.87 -6.50
CA LYS A 65 -5.93 -6.01 -5.93
C LYS A 65 -6.06 -7.30 -5.12
N GLY A 66 -6.62 -7.18 -3.92
CA GLY A 66 -6.95 -8.34 -3.06
C GLY A 66 -5.75 -9.04 -2.43
N ARG A 67 -4.54 -8.46 -2.51
CA ARG A 67 -3.34 -9.03 -1.90
C ARG A 67 -2.40 -7.91 -1.40
N ASN A 68 -1.69 -8.19 -0.32
CA ASN A 68 -0.62 -7.33 0.16
C ASN A 68 0.69 -7.57 -0.62
N SER A 69 1.43 -6.51 -0.90
CA SER A 69 2.73 -6.55 -1.57
C SER A 69 3.69 -5.52 -0.97
N LEU A 70 4.98 -5.79 -1.05
CA LEU A 70 6.03 -4.79 -0.81
C LEU A 70 6.10 -3.78 -1.96
N ASP A 71 5.67 -4.20 -3.15
CA ASP A 71 5.57 -3.35 -4.34
C ASP A 71 4.15 -2.80 -4.51
N ALA A 72 3.42 -2.59 -3.40
CA ALA A 72 2.11 -2.00 -3.49
C ALA A 72 2.20 -0.57 -4.06
N ALA A 73 1.20 -0.18 -4.84
CA ALA A 73 1.17 1.12 -5.50
C ALA A 73 -0.26 1.68 -5.50
N ALA A 74 -0.37 2.98 -5.27
CA ALA A 74 -1.62 3.71 -5.45
C ALA A 74 -1.61 4.45 -6.78
N LEU A 75 -2.61 4.16 -7.61
CA LEU A 75 -2.95 4.93 -8.79
C LEU A 75 -4.07 5.89 -8.43
N VAL A 76 -3.90 7.18 -8.71
CA VAL A 76 -4.90 8.23 -8.52
C VAL A 76 -5.24 8.84 -9.88
#